data_AF-A0A266LPM4-F1
#
_entry.id   AF-A0A266LPM4-F1
#
_cell.length_a   1.000
_cell.length_b   1.000
_cell.length_c   1.000
_cell.angle_alpha   90.00
_cell.angle_beta   90.00
_cell.angle_gamma   90.00
#
_symmetry.space_group_name_H-M   'P 1'
#
loop_
_entity.id
_entity.type
_entity.pdbx_description
1 polymer ?
#
loop_
_entity_poly.entity_id
_entity_poly.type
_entity_poly.pdbx_seq_one_letter_code
_entity_poly.pdbx_strand_id
1 'polypeptide(L)'
;MKTIFVTSFSEFPGPRYIDLGPFSGELFRKEILLPEIKANNGEITVVLDGAFGYGSSFLDEAFGGLIRDGVSKEIVLNICENLISEDDPSLKLEVTQWVKEAIAHGESSNGS
;
A
#
# COMPACT_ATOMS: atom_id res chain seq x y z
N MET A 1 13.27 -6.04 -10.49
CA MET A 1 12.02 -5.44 -9.99
C MET A 1 10.89 -6.45 -10.07
N LYS A 2 10.31 -6.79 -8.92
CA LYS A 2 9.20 -7.75 -8.80
C LYS A 2 7.88 -7.02 -9.02
N THR A 3 7.00 -7.58 -9.86
CA THR A 3 5.66 -7.03 -10.09
C THR A 3 4.63 -7.80 -9.25
N ILE A 4 3.75 -7.07 -8.56
CA ILE A 4 2.66 -7.58 -7.76
C ILE A 4 1.36 -7.06 -8.35
N PHE A 5 0.44 -7.94 -8.70
CA PHE A 5 -0.88 -7.58 -9.20
C PHE A 5 -1.88 -7.70 -8.06
N VAL A 6 -2.59 -6.62 -7.72
CA VAL A 6 -3.62 -6.69 -6.67
C VAL A 6 -4.72 -7.67 -7.05
N THR A 7 -5.03 -7.82 -8.34
CA THR A 7 -5.97 -8.83 -8.85
C THR A 7 -5.58 -10.28 -8.53
N SER A 8 -4.28 -10.56 -8.33
CA SER A 8 -3.84 -11.89 -7.86
C SER A 8 -4.14 -12.12 -6.37
N PHE A 9 -4.37 -11.05 -5.61
CA PHE A 9 -4.85 -11.11 -4.24
C PHE A 9 -6.38 -11.09 -4.17
N SER A 10 -7.03 -10.17 -4.88
CA SER A 10 -8.48 -10.10 -5.03
C SER A 10 -8.86 -9.19 -6.20
N GLU A 11 -9.91 -9.55 -6.94
CA GLU A 11 -10.59 -8.64 -7.89
C GLU A 11 -11.38 -7.54 -7.16
N PHE A 12 -11.72 -7.76 -5.89
CA PHE A 12 -12.48 -6.84 -5.05
C PHE A 12 -11.75 -6.67 -3.70
N PRO A 13 -10.83 -5.69 -3.60
CA PRO A 13 -10.13 -5.38 -2.35
C PRO A 13 -11.12 -5.06 -1.22
N GLY A 14 -10.81 -5.58 -0.04
CA GLY A 14 -11.70 -5.59 1.11
C GLY A 14 -11.55 -4.37 2.03
N PRO A 15 -11.95 -4.51 3.30
CA PRO A 15 -11.93 -3.41 4.26
C PRO A 15 -10.51 -3.11 4.78
N ARG A 16 -10.43 -2.22 5.77
CA ARG A 16 -9.17 -1.85 6.43
C ARG A 16 -8.47 -3.04 7.07
N TYR A 17 -9.15 -3.72 8.00
CA TYR A 17 -8.57 -4.71 8.91
C TYR A 17 -9.07 -6.13 8.63
N ILE A 18 -8.28 -7.13 9.03
CA ILE A 18 -8.55 -8.57 8.83
C ILE A 18 -9.86 -9.01 9.51
N ASP A 19 -10.22 -8.41 10.64
CA ASP A 19 -11.42 -8.73 11.40
C ASP A 19 -12.72 -8.16 10.79
N LEU A 20 -12.62 -7.16 9.92
CA LEU A 20 -13.76 -6.53 9.25
C LEU A 20 -14.21 -7.30 8.00
N GLY A 21 -13.35 -8.15 7.42
CA GLY A 21 -13.68 -8.91 6.22
C GLY A 21 -12.47 -9.45 5.47
N PRO A 22 -12.71 -10.31 4.46
CA PRO A 22 -11.65 -10.90 3.65
C PRO A 22 -10.94 -9.85 2.79
N PHE A 23 -9.74 -10.20 2.31
CA PHE A 23 -8.96 -9.37 1.38
C PHE A 23 -8.69 -7.95 1.89
N SER A 24 -8.50 -7.79 3.20
CA SER A 24 -8.28 -6.49 3.81
C SER A 24 -6.92 -5.87 3.45
N GLY A 25 -6.81 -4.54 3.58
CA GLY A 25 -5.57 -3.80 3.37
C GLY A 25 -4.46 -4.25 4.31
N GLU A 26 -4.82 -4.52 5.57
CA GLU A 26 -3.91 -5.11 6.56
C GLU A 26 -3.37 -6.48 6.12
N LEU A 27 -4.23 -7.36 5.59
CA LEU A 27 -3.81 -8.68 5.11
C LEU A 27 -2.86 -8.54 3.92
N PHE A 28 -3.22 -7.71 2.94
CA PHE A 28 -2.38 -7.47 1.76
C PHE A 28 -1.01 -6.90 2.17
N ARG A 29 -0.97 -5.97 3.11
CA ARG A 29 0.28 -5.42 3.64
C ARG A 29 1.16 -6.51 4.27
N LYS A 30 0.60 -7.26 5.20
CA LYS A 30 1.35 -8.22 6.04
C LYS A 30 1.81 -9.44 5.27
N GLU A 31 0.95 -9.99 4.43
CA GLU A 31 1.20 -11.28 3.77
C GLU A 31 1.82 -11.12 2.38
N ILE A 32 1.68 -9.96 1.73
CA ILE A 32 2.19 -9.74 0.36
C ILE A 32 3.24 -8.64 0.33
N LEU A 33 2.89 -7.40 0.69
CA LEU A 33 3.79 -6.26 0.50
C LEU A 33 5.05 -6.36 1.36
N LEU A 34 4.93 -6.61 2.67
CA LEU A 34 6.10 -6.68 3.56
C LEU A 34 7.08 -7.81 3.17
N PRO A 35 6.63 -9.06 2.91
CA PRO A 35 7.53 -10.12 2.46
C PRO A 35 8.22 -9.79 1.14
N GLU A 36 7.49 -9.26 0.15
CA GLU A 36 8.05 -8.95 -1.17
C GLU A 36 9.00 -7.74 -1.13
N ILE A 37 8.70 -6.71 -0.32
CA ILE A 37 9.63 -5.59 -0.07
C ILE A 37 10.93 -6.13 0.52
N LYS A 38 10.84 -7.00 1.53
CA LYS A 38 12.03 -7.57 2.19
C LYS A 38 12.83 -8.46 1.23
N ALA A 39 12.16 -9.32 0.46
CA ALA A 39 12.80 -10.26 -0.44
C ALA A 39 13.46 -9.60 -1.66
N ASN A 40 12.94 -8.46 -2.10
CA ASN A 40 13.40 -7.75 -3.28
C ASN A 40 14.09 -6.40 -2.95
N ASN A 41 14.51 -6.20 -1.69
CA ASN A 41 15.16 -4.96 -1.24
C ASN A 41 14.40 -3.67 -1.58
N GLY A 42 13.06 -3.73 -1.55
CA GLY A 42 12.18 -2.59 -1.89
C GLY A 42 11.98 -2.36 -3.39
N GLU A 43 12.61 -3.14 -4.27
CA GLU A 43 12.43 -3.04 -5.73
C GLU A 43 11.19 -3.79 -6.21
N ILE A 44 10.01 -3.28 -5.82
CA ILE A 44 8.72 -3.81 -6.24
C ILE A 44 7.88 -2.77 -7.00
N THR A 45 7.03 -3.26 -7.88
CA THR A 45 5.97 -2.51 -8.56
C THR A 45 4.63 -3.13 -8.21
N VAL A 46 3.66 -2.31 -7.80
CA VAL A 46 2.30 -2.78 -7.54
C VAL A 46 1.39 -2.28 -8.67
N VAL A 47 0.60 -3.20 -9.23
CA VAL A 47 -0.37 -2.94 -10.29
C VAL A 47 -1.75 -2.96 -9.68
N LEU A 48 -2.43 -1.82 -9.71
CA LEU A 48 -3.78 -1.64 -9.20
C LEU A 48 -4.86 -1.97 -10.25
N ASP A 49 -4.49 -1.95 -11.53
CA ASP A 49 -5.38 -2.19 -12.67
C ASP A 49 -6.08 -3.54 -12.63
N GLY A 50 -7.31 -3.56 -13.15
CA GLY A 50 -8.17 -4.74 -13.21
C GLY A 50 -8.86 -5.13 -11.89
N ALA A 51 -8.47 -4.57 -10.75
CA ALA A 51 -9.21 -4.72 -9.49
C ALA A 51 -10.18 -3.55 -9.31
N PHE A 52 -11.33 -3.81 -8.69
CA PHE A 52 -12.44 -2.87 -8.61
C PHE A 52 -12.79 -2.52 -7.17
N GLY A 53 -13.31 -1.30 -6.96
CA GLY A 53 -13.90 -0.92 -5.68
C GLY A 53 -12.89 -0.68 -4.56
N TYR A 54 -11.68 -0.22 -4.87
CA TYR A 54 -10.71 0.20 -3.86
C TYR A 54 -11.35 1.21 -2.90
N GLY A 55 -11.41 0.84 -1.62
CA GLY A 55 -11.76 1.78 -0.57
C GLY A 55 -10.54 2.56 -0.11
N SER A 56 -10.72 3.85 0.21
CA SER A 56 -9.67 4.69 0.81
C SER A 56 -9.02 4.03 2.04
N SER A 57 -9.84 3.32 2.83
CA SER A 57 -9.36 2.61 4.02
C SER A 57 -8.47 1.41 3.68
N PHE A 58 -8.71 0.71 2.57
CA PHE A 58 -7.80 -0.33 2.07
C PHE A 58 -6.46 0.30 1.66
N LEU A 59 -6.48 1.37 0.89
CA LEU A 59 -5.27 2.03 0.38
C LEU A 59 -4.40 2.61 1.50
N ASP A 60 -5.01 3.31 2.47
CA ASP A 60 -4.31 3.77 3.68
C ASP A 60 -3.68 2.60 4.42
N GLU A 61 -4.44 1.53 4.69
CA GLU A 61 -3.92 0.44 5.49
C GLU A 61 -2.86 -0.39 4.77
N ALA A 62 -3.00 -0.59 3.46
CA ALA A 62 -2.05 -1.31 2.64
C ALA A 62 -0.71 -0.55 2.52
N PHE A 63 -0.76 0.74 2.18
CA PHE A 63 0.43 1.52 1.83
C PHE A 63 0.89 2.47 2.93
N GLY A 64 -0.02 3.28 3.50
CA GLY A 64 0.29 4.10 4.68
C GLY A 64 0.69 3.24 5.89
N GLY A 65 0.12 2.03 5.98
CA GLY A 65 0.51 1.03 6.96
C GLY A 65 1.96 0.57 6.85
N LEU A 66 2.60 0.63 5.68
CA LEU A 66 4.02 0.28 5.53
C LEU A 66 4.93 1.21 6.34
N ILE A 67 4.60 2.50 6.35
CA ILE A 67 5.31 3.51 7.17
C ILE A 67 5.11 3.19 8.65
N ARG A 68 3.88 2.86 9.05
CA ARG A 68 3.54 2.50 10.45
C ARG A 68 4.25 1.21 10.91
N ASP A 69 4.48 0.28 9.99
CA ASP A 69 5.24 -0.95 10.24
C ASP A 69 6.78 -0.74 10.12
N GLY A 70 7.25 0.49 9.93
CA GLY A 70 8.66 0.85 9.99
C GLY A 70 9.43 0.67 8.68
N VAL A 71 8.76 0.50 7.55
CA VAL A 71 9.42 0.52 6.24
C VAL A 71 9.96 1.94 5.97
N SER A 72 11.19 2.03 5.44
CA SER A 72 11.80 3.33 5.11
C SER A 72 10.91 4.14 4.17
N LYS A 73 10.76 5.44 4.48
CA LYS A 73 9.96 6.37 3.67
C LYS A 73 10.43 6.42 2.22
N GLU A 74 11.74 6.32 2.00
CA GLU A 74 12.34 6.30 0.66
C GLU A 74 11.86 5.09 -0.14
N ILE A 75 11.81 3.91 0.47
CA ILE A 75 11.28 2.69 -0.17
C ILE A 75 9.80 2.87 -0.52
N VAL A 76 8.98 3.31 0.45
CA VAL A 76 7.53 3.43 0.22
C VAL A 76 7.22 4.51 -0.83
N LEU A 77 7.92 5.64 -0.82
CA LEU A 77 7.77 6.69 -1.85
C LEU A 77 8.18 6.18 -3.23
N ASN A 78 9.27 5.42 -3.35
CA ASN A 78 9.66 4.78 -4.61
C ASN A 78 8.59 3.78 -5.10
N ILE A 79 7.94 3.04 -4.20
CA ILE A 79 6.81 2.17 -4.56
C ILE A 79 5.66 3.02 -5.11
N CYS A 80 5.31 4.14 -4.47
CA CYS A 80 4.28 5.06 -4.95
C CYS A 80 4.60 5.61 -6.35
N GLU A 81 5.85 5.98 -6.61
CA GLU A 81 6.30 6.47 -7.92
C GLU A 81 6.16 5.39 -9.01
N ASN A 82 6.44 4.13 -8.68
CA ASN A 82 6.37 2.99 -9.58
C ASN A 82 5.00 2.32 -9.65
N LEU A 83 3.97 2.80 -8.92
CA LEU A 83 2.61 2.28 -9.01
C LEU A 83 2.08 2.38 -10.45
N ILE A 84 1.45 1.30 -10.90
CA ILE A 84 0.70 1.21 -12.16
C ILE A 84 -0.78 1.25 -11.82
N SER A 85 -1.48 2.25 -12.36
CA SER A 85 -2.90 2.50 -12.14
C SER A 85 -3.45 3.30 -13.33
N GLU A 86 -3.41 2.70 -14.51
CA GLU A 86 -3.84 3.35 -15.76
C GLU A 86 -5.37 3.36 -15.88
N ASP A 87 -6.06 2.37 -15.30
CA ASP A 87 -7.53 2.29 -15.30
C ASP A 87 -8.13 3.43 -14.46
N ASP A 88 -7.48 3.77 -13.34
CA ASP A 88 -7.84 4.88 -12.48
C ASP A 88 -6.58 5.57 -11.90
N PRO A 89 -6.08 6.63 -12.55
CA PRO A 89 -4.91 7.36 -12.07
C PRO A 89 -5.10 8.04 -10.70
N SER A 90 -6.35 8.22 -10.23
CA SER A 90 -6.62 8.86 -8.94
C SER A 90 -6.16 7.99 -7.77
N LEU A 91 -6.16 6.67 -7.92
CA LEU A 91 -5.69 5.73 -6.88
C LEU A 91 -4.22 5.96 -6.55
N LYS A 92 -3.38 6.27 -7.54
CA LYS A 92 -1.97 6.59 -7.32
C LYS A 92 -1.81 7.87 -6.50
N LEU A 93 -2.64 8.89 -6.75
CA LEU A 93 -2.64 10.13 -5.99
C LEU A 93 -3.09 9.89 -4.54
N GLU A 94 -4.14 9.10 -4.37
CA GLU A 94 -4.69 8.76 -3.06
C GLU A 94 -3.71 7.94 -2.22
N VAL A 95 -3.11 6.88 -2.78
CA VAL A 95 -2.05 6.12 -2.09
C VAL A 95 -0.90 7.03 -1.67
N THR A 96 -0.46 7.91 -2.58
CA THR A 96 0.62 8.85 -2.28
C THR A 96 0.24 9.81 -1.15
N GLN A 97 -1.02 10.26 -1.11
CA GLN A 97 -1.52 11.10 -0.03
C GLN A 97 -1.48 10.37 1.31
N TRP A 98 -2.03 9.16 1.40
CA TRP A 98 -2.03 8.38 2.64
C TRP A 98 -0.61 8.07 3.16
N VAL A 99 0.33 7.78 2.25
CA VAL A 99 1.74 7.58 2.62
C VAL A 99 2.35 8.86 3.20
N LYS A 100 2.08 10.02 2.58
CA LYS A 100 2.58 11.31 3.08
C LYS A 100 2.00 11.67 4.44
N GLU A 101 0.70 11.43 4.64
CA GLU A 101 0.05 11.62 5.95
C GLU A 101 0.67 10.71 7.02
N ALA A 102 0.88 9.44 6.71
CA ALA A 102 1.53 8.50 7.63
C ALA A 102 2.96 8.95 8.02
N ILE A 103 3.74 9.48 7.07
CA ILE A 103 5.07 10.05 7.34
C ILE A 103 4.96 11.25 8.29
N ALA A 104 4.07 12.20 8.00
CA ALA A 104 3.90 13.41 8.81
C ALA A 104 3.46 13.10 10.25
N HIS A 105 2.60 12.11 10.44
CA HIS A 105 2.18 11.64 11.77
C HIS A 105 3.32 10.96 12.55
N GLY A 106 4.17 10.18 11.87
CA GLY A 106 5.35 9.55 12.47
C GLY A 106 6.42 10.57 12.92
N GLU A 107 6.59 11.67 12.18
CA GLU A 107 7.55 12.73 12.55
C GLU A 107 7.04 13.60 13.71
N SER A 108 5.72 13.81 13.81
CA SER A 108 5.12 14.64 14.87
C SER A 108 5.16 13.98 16.26
N SER A 109 5.32 12.65 16.33
CA SER A 109 5.36 11.89 17.59
C SER A 109 6.77 11.75 18.19
N ASN A 110 7.83 12.05 17.42
CA ASN A 110 9.22 12.07 17.90
C ASN A 110 9.71 13.46 18.35
N GLY A 111 8.82 14.45 18.39
CA GLY A 111 9.11 15.85 18.73
C GLY A 111 8.57 16.33 20.07
N SER A 112 8.18 15.43 20.98
CA SER A 112 7.70 15.75 22.35
C SER A 112 8.60 15.16 23.42
#